data_AF-A0A2Z6RPL1-F1
#
_entry.id   AF-A0A2Z6RPL1-F1
#
_cell.length_a   1.000
_cell.length_b   1.000
_cell.length_c   1.000
_cell.angle_alpha   90.00
_cell.angle_beta   90.00
_cell.angle_gamma   90.00
#
_symmetry.space_group_name_H-M   'P 1'
#
loop_
_entity.id
_entity.type
_entity.pdbx_description
1 polymer ?
#
loop_
_entity_poly.entity_id
_entity_poly.type
_entity_poly.pdbx_seq_one_letter_code
_entity_poly.pdbx_strand_id
1 'polypeptide(L)'
;MNNAENPRDKIQASQMVNNLDPNFIISTMFLVDLMYILSKMIKIFQRDHIDLSEVKNSLETTISAIEAQFVGTDDISPIYGTILRQYMENNNILSDHLPSFISKFAKAIVKALQNRFPNSEIYNALRIFDPKFLSQRESDFAYYGDNEINILVEYFGNGRLTGSGENFPTYFNETDLKQKWGIIKQIMKSIRNFDFVKGWEHIWNTKPHFTDDYPIVSKLVRLALIIPLSNAHVERVFSHHKLTKTKLQNRMNDDTLNMHLMIFSNGPDDFHNFDWKCAYDYWANQHIRRANNNI
;
A
#
# COMPACT_ATOMS: atom_id res chain seq x y z
N MET A 1 15.48 24.99 25.87
CA MET A 1 16.69 24.58 26.60
C MET A 1 16.81 23.07 26.49
N ASN A 2 17.79 22.60 25.72
CA ASN A 2 18.06 21.18 25.49
C ASN A 2 18.71 20.58 26.74
N ASN A 3 17.99 19.75 27.49
CA ASN A 3 18.52 18.99 28.62
C ASN A 3 19.50 17.87 28.22
N ALA A 4 19.97 17.83 26.96
CA ALA A 4 20.82 16.75 26.44
C ALA A 4 22.34 17.01 26.58
N GLU A 5 22.76 18.15 27.14
CA GLU A 5 24.17 18.56 27.18
C GLU A 5 24.79 18.64 28.59
N ASN A 6 24.11 18.14 29.62
CA ASN A 6 24.69 18.11 30.96
C ASN A 6 25.77 17.01 31.06
N PRO A 7 27.03 17.34 31.39
CA PRO A 7 28.12 16.36 31.50
C PRO A 7 27.85 15.26 32.52
N ARG A 8 27.11 15.55 33.59
CA ARG A 8 26.69 14.54 34.58
C ARG A 8 25.76 13.52 33.97
N ASP A 9 24.79 13.96 33.16
CA ASP A 9 23.82 13.06 32.52
C ASP A 9 24.50 12.16 31.48
N LYS A 10 25.54 12.67 30.78
CA LYS A 10 26.40 11.82 29.93
C LYS A 10 27.15 10.76 30.73
N ILE A 11 27.77 11.13 31.86
CA ILE A 11 28.51 10.17 32.70
C ILE A 11 27.55 9.12 33.28
N GLN A 12 26.38 9.54 33.73
CA GLN A 12 25.35 8.67 34.31
C GLN A 12 24.78 7.71 33.26
N ALA A 13 24.49 8.21 32.04
CA ALA A 13 24.10 7.38 30.90
C ALA A 13 25.20 6.37 30.53
N SER A 14 26.48 6.79 30.51
CA SER A 14 27.61 5.90 30.21
C SER A 14 27.74 4.77 31.25
N GLN A 15 27.52 5.07 32.53
CA GLN A 15 27.54 4.08 33.61
C GLN A 15 26.34 3.13 33.53
N MET A 16 25.16 3.62 33.13
CA MET A 16 23.98 2.78 32.95
C MET A 16 24.15 1.78 31.79
N VAL A 17 24.79 2.19 30.69
CA VAL A 17 25.04 1.31 29.54
C VAL A 17 25.86 0.07 29.94
N ASN A 18 26.84 0.23 30.83
CA ASN A 18 27.66 -0.89 31.32
C ASN A 18 26.89 -1.88 32.22
N ASN A 19 25.72 -1.49 32.72
CA ASN A 19 24.84 -2.34 33.55
C ASN A 19 23.68 -2.93 32.75
N LEU A 20 23.57 -2.65 31.45
CA LEU A 20 22.49 -3.19 30.62
C LEU A 20 22.74 -4.67 30.33
N ASP A 21 21.65 -5.45 30.37
CA ASP A 21 21.65 -6.84 29.95
C ASP A 21 22.14 -6.94 28.49
N PRO A 22 23.18 -7.75 28.19
CA PRO A 22 23.64 -7.98 26.83
C PRO A 22 22.52 -8.38 25.86
N ASN A 23 21.53 -9.14 26.32
CA ASN A 23 20.38 -9.51 25.49
C ASN A 23 19.52 -8.30 25.12
N PHE A 24 19.37 -7.34 26.03
CA PHE A 24 18.65 -6.09 25.76
C PHE A 24 19.37 -5.24 24.70
N ILE A 25 20.70 -5.15 24.78
CA ILE A 25 21.51 -4.43 23.78
C ILE A 25 21.37 -5.08 22.41
N ILE A 26 21.55 -6.41 22.33
CA ILE A 26 21.40 -7.19 21.10
C ILE A 26 19.99 -7.01 20.51
N SER A 27 18.96 -7.08 21.36
CA SER A 27 17.56 -6.87 20.95
C SER A 27 17.36 -5.49 20.34
N THR A 28 17.94 -4.45 20.96
CA THR A 28 17.82 -3.08 20.47
C THR A 28 18.49 -2.93 19.11
N MET A 29 19.69 -3.48 18.92
CA MET A 29 20.41 -3.43 17.65
C MET A 29 19.69 -4.17 16.53
N PHE A 30 19.21 -5.37 16.84
CA PHE A 30 18.32 -6.13 15.96
C PHE A 30 17.09 -5.31 15.54
N LEU A 31 16.40 -4.69 16.50
CA LEU A 31 15.21 -3.90 16.21
C LEU A 31 15.52 -2.68 15.34
N VAL A 32 16.67 -2.02 15.53
CA VAL A 32 17.05 -0.87 14.67
C VAL A 32 17.26 -1.33 13.23
N ASP A 33 18.02 -2.40 13.00
CA ASP A 33 18.26 -2.92 11.66
C ASP A 33 16.95 -3.41 11.00
N LEU A 34 16.10 -4.13 11.75
CA LEU A 34 14.79 -4.57 11.27
C LEU A 34 13.88 -3.39 10.91
N MET A 35 13.80 -2.39 11.78
CA MET A 35 13.01 -1.18 11.55
C MET A 35 13.52 -0.40 10.33
N TYR A 36 14.83 -0.40 10.09
CA TYR A 36 15.38 0.20 8.89
C TYR A 36 14.88 -0.51 7.62
N ILE A 37 14.86 -1.84 7.58
CA ILE A 37 14.30 -2.62 6.47
C ILE A 37 12.83 -2.29 6.26
N LEU A 38 12.01 -2.36 7.32
CA LEU A 38 10.58 -2.08 7.25
C LEU A 38 10.29 -0.62 6.82
N SER A 39 11.12 0.33 7.26
CA SER A 39 10.94 1.75 6.92
C SER A 39 11.05 2.00 5.42
N LYS A 40 11.88 1.23 4.69
CA LYS A 40 11.99 1.36 3.23
C LYS A 40 10.68 1.02 2.54
N MET A 41 10.06 -0.09 2.97
CA MET A 41 8.75 -0.51 2.45
C MET A 41 7.66 0.52 2.81
N ILE A 42 7.61 0.96 4.07
CA ILE A 42 6.62 1.95 4.53
C ILE A 42 6.70 3.23 3.71
N LYS A 43 7.92 3.74 3.45
CA LYS A 43 8.12 4.94 2.63
C LYS A 43 7.63 4.79 1.19
N ILE A 44 7.68 3.58 0.61
CA ILE A 44 7.08 3.31 -0.71
C ILE A 44 5.56 3.48 -0.62
N PHE A 45 4.94 2.86 0.39
CA PHE A 45 3.50 2.96 0.65
C PHE A 45 2.99 4.36 1.02
N GLN A 46 3.88 5.30 1.34
CA GLN A 46 3.57 6.69 1.66
C GLN A 46 3.73 7.65 0.47
N ARG A 47 4.15 7.17 -0.71
CA ARG A 47 4.21 7.99 -1.93
C ARG A 47 2.80 8.29 -2.43
N ASP A 48 2.60 9.46 -3.03
CA ASP A 48 1.28 9.85 -3.58
C ASP A 48 0.80 8.89 -4.68
N HIS A 49 1.74 8.37 -5.47
CA HIS A 49 1.47 7.42 -6.55
C HIS A 49 2.33 6.17 -6.35
N ILE A 50 1.68 5.00 -6.45
CA ILE A 50 2.32 3.69 -6.34
C ILE A 50 1.77 2.83 -7.46
N ASP A 51 2.66 2.16 -8.16
CA ASP A 51 2.28 1.25 -9.22
C ASP A 51 1.97 -0.15 -8.70
N LEU A 52 1.10 -0.87 -9.40
CA LEU A 52 0.73 -2.25 -9.07
C LEU A 52 1.95 -3.19 -8.99
N SER A 53 3.01 -2.97 -9.77
CA SER A 53 4.29 -3.70 -9.66
C SER A 53 5.06 -3.41 -8.39
N GLU A 54 5.03 -2.16 -7.91
CA GLU A 54 5.86 -1.74 -6.78
C GLU A 54 5.41 -2.42 -5.49
N VAL A 55 4.12 -2.77 -5.38
CA VAL A 55 3.59 -3.49 -4.22
C VAL A 55 4.24 -4.86 -4.07
N LYS A 56 4.22 -5.70 -5.11
CA LYS A 56 4.83 -7.04 -5.05
C LYS A 56 6.35 -6.94 -4.88
N ASN A 57 7.01 -6.11 -5.69
CA ASN A 57 8.46 -5.96 -5.65
C ASN A 57 8.97 -5.47 -4.28
N SER A 58 8.28 -4.49 -3.68
CA SER A 58 8.66 -3.96 -2.36
C SER A 58 8.45 -4.99 -1.25
N LEU A 59 7.38 -5.77 -1.31
CA LEU A 59 7.10 -6.85 -0.37
C LEU A 59 8.17 -7.94 -0.46
N GLU A 60 8.44 -8.46 -1.66
CA GLU A 60 9.45 -9.50 -1.90
C GLU A 60 10.85 -9.03 -1.47
N THR A 61 11.25 -7.82 -1.87
CA THR A 61 12.54 -7.24 -1.47
C THR A 61 12.66 -7.13 0.05
N THR A 62 11.58 -6.75 0.74
CA THR A 62 11.55 -6.62 2.20
C THR A 62 11.65 -7.98 2.87
N ILE A 63 10.89 -8.97 2.41
CA ILE A 63 10.93 -10.34 2.93
C ILE A 63 12.33 -10.94 2.73
N SER A 64 12.87 -10.90 1.52
CA SER A 64 14.21 -11.42 1.24
C SER A 64 15.29 -10.72 2.06
N ALA A 65 15.17 -9.41 2.31
CA ALA A 65 16.10 -8.69 3.17
C ALA A 65 16.02 -9.16 4.64
N ILE A 66 14.82 -9.41 5.18
CA ILE A 66 14.64 -9.92 6.54
C ILE A 66 15.18 -11.36 6.65
N GLU A 67 14.88 -12.21 5.67
CA GLU A 67 15.32 -13.60 5.64
C GLU A 67 16.84 -13.68 5.56
N ALA A 68 17.47 -12.95 4.64
CA ALA A 68 18.92 -12.93 4.50
C ALA A 68 19.63 -12.40 5.76
N GLN A 69 19.08 -11.36 6.41
CA GLN A 69 19.74 -10.73 7.56
C GLN A 69 19.50 -11.46 8.88
N PHE A 70 18.35 -12.12 9.10
CA PHE A 70 17.99 -12.61 10.44
C PHE A 70 17.52 -14.06 10.50
N VAL A 71 17.34 -14.72 9.36
CA VAL A 71 16.88 -16.11 9.31
C VAL A 71 17.95 -17.04 8.73
N GLY A 72 18.52 -16.69 7.58
CA GLY A 72 19.39 -17.58 6.80
C GLY A 72 18.62 -18.68 6.06
N THR A 73 19.36 -19.54 5.36
CA THR A 73 18.86 -20.81 4.80
C THR A 73 19.55 -21.98 5.50
N ASP A 74 19.10 -23.21 5.28
CA ASP A 74 19.64 -24.39 5.97
C ASP A 74 21.18 -24.51 5.87
N ASP A 75 21.78 -24.01 4.79
CA ASP A 75 23.23 -24.01 4.54
C ASP A 75 23.92 -22.64 4.72
N ILE A 76 23.17 -21.55 4.91
CA ILE A 76 23.72 -20.18 4.91
C ILE A 76 23.30 -19.46 6.19
N SER A 77 24.30 -19.15 7.02
CA SER A 77 24.09 -18.33 8.22
C SER A 77 23.59 -16.92 7.84
N PRO A 78 22.69 -16.33 8.63
CA PRO A 78 22.23 -14.96 8.41
C PRO A 78 23.41 -13.98 8.43
N ILE A 79 23.37 -12.98 7.54
CA ILE A 79 24.44 -11.99 7.41
C ILE A 79 24.41 -10.89 8.48
N TYR A 80 23.31 -10.81 9.23
CA TYR A 80 22.97 -9.78 10.20
C TYR A 80 22.92 -8.36 9.63
N GLY A 81 22.09 -7.53 10.27
CA GLY A 81 22.03 -6.11 9.93
C GLY A 81 23.33 -5.39 10.28
N THR A 82 23.55 -4.21 9.70
CA THR A 82 24.84 -3.52 9.80
C THR A 82 25.20 -3.19 11.24
N ILE A 83 24.21 -2.77 12.04
CA ILE A 83 24.43 -2.36 13.43
C ILE A 83 24.68 -3.58 14.31
N LEU A 84 23.84 -4.61 14.19
CA LEU A 84 24.00 -5.84 14.94
C LEU A 84 25.33 -6.53 14.60
N ARG A 85 25.67 -6.62 13.31
CA ARG A 85 26.93 -7.23 12.85
C ARG A 85 28.14 -6.50 13.42
N GLN A 86 28.16 -5.16 13.34
CA GLN A 86 29.26 -4.36 13.88
C GLN A 86 29.41 -4.55 15.40
N TYR A 87 28.30 -4.67 16.12
CA TYR A 87 28.34 -4.97 17.55
C TYR A 87 28.89 -6.36 17.86
N MET A 88 28.49 -7.37 17.07
CA MET A 88 29.02 -8.73 17.23
C MET A 88 30.53 -8.77 17.00
N GLU A 89 31.02 -8.11 15.94
CA GLU A 89 32.45 -8.00 15.62
C GLU A 89 33.22 -7.31 16.75
N ASN A 90 32.73 -6.17 17.24
CA ASN A 90 33.39 -5.42 18.31
C ASN A 90 33.45 -6.15 19.65
N ASN A 91 32.52 -7.07 19.91
CA ASN A 91 32.42 -7.81 21.17
C ASN A 91 32.79 -9.30 21.03
N ASN A 92 33.31 -9.73 19.87
CA ASN A 92 33.65 -11.13 19.57
C ASN A 92 32.49 -12.11 19.83
N ILE A 93 31.26 -11.72 19.51
CA ILE A 93 30.06 -12.55 19.70
C ILE A 93 29.89 -13.45 18.48
N LEU A 94 29.91 -14.77 18.68
CA LEU A 94 29.61 -15.75 17.63
C LEU A 94 28.11 -15.84 17.38
N SER A 95 27.71 -16.15 16.15
CA SER A 95 26.32 -16.33 15.73
C SER A 95 25.52 -17.27 16.63
N ASP A 96 26.14 -18.35 17.10
CA ASP A 96 25.48 -19.38 17.94
C ASP A 96 25.12 -18.87 19.35
N HIS A 97 25.73 -17.76 19.77
CA HIS A 97 25.46 -17.13 21.06
C HIS A 97 24.36 -16.07 20.98
N LEU A 98 23.82 -15.81 19.78
CA LEU A 98 22.71 -14.89 19.65
C LEU A 98 21.41 -15.50 20.19
N PRO A 99 20.55 -14.68 20.80
CA PRO A 99 19.26 -15.15 21.28
C PRO A 99 18.38 -15.73 20.16
N SER A 100 17.86 -16.94 20.38
CA SER A 100 16.96 -17.61 19.41
C SER A 100 15.70 -16.82 19.04
N PHE A 101 15.32 -15.81 19.84
CA PHE A 101 14.17 -14.97 19.55
C PHE A 101 14.36 -14.16 18.27
N ILE A 102 15.59 -13.82 17.87
CA ILE A 102 15.87 -13.00 16.67
C ILE A 102 15.27 -13.67 15.43
N SER A 103 15.65 -14.93 15.18
CA SER A 103 15.14 -15.71 14.06
C SER A 103 13.63 -15.97 14.18
N LYS A 104 13.13 -16.29 15.39
CA LYS A 104 11.70 -16.51 15.63
C LYS A 104 10.87 -15.26 15.34
N PHE A 105 11.32 -14.10 15.78
CA PHE A 105 10.64 -12.82 15.57
C PHE A 105 10.71 -12.41 14.10
N ALA A 106 11.87 -12.53 13.45
CA ALA A 106 12.00 -12.26 12.01
C ALA A 106 11.03 -13.13 11.18
N LYS A 107 10.95 -14.45 11.45
CA LYS A 107 9.97 -15.35 10.84
C LYS A 107 8.52 -14.91 11.10
N ALA A 108 8.22 -14.47 12.32
CA ALA A 108 6.89 -13.96 12.65
C ALA A 108 6.53 -12.68 11.87
N ILE A 109 7.50 -11.78 11.67
CA ILE A 109 7.32 -10.56 10.85
C ILE A 109 7.11 -10.93 9.38
N VAL A 110 7.92 -11.84 8.82
CA VAL A 110 7.73 -12.32 7.43
C VAL A 110 6.32 -12.89 7.26
N LYS A 111 5.89 -13.76 8.18
CA LYS A 111 4.53 -14.31 8.16
C LYS A 111 3.46 -13.22 8.28
N ALA A 112 3.65 -12.23 9.14
CA ALA A 112 2.71 -11.11 9.28
C ALA A 112 2.63 -10.26 8.00
N LEU A 113 3.75 -10.03 7.32
CA LEU A 113 3.79 -9.33 6.03
C LEU A 113 3.04 -10.13 4.96
N GLN A 114 3.32 -11.42 4.81
CA GLN A 114 2.63 -12.30 3.87
C GLN A 114 1.11 -12.33 4.13
N ASN A 115 0.71 -12.47 5.40
CA ASN A 115 -0.70 -12.48 5.79
C ASN A 115 -1.42 -11.15 5.52
N ARG A 116 -0.70 -10.03 5.53
CA ARG A 116 -1.26 -8.71 5.22
C ARG A 116 -1.49 -8.50 3.72
N PHE A 117 -0.76 -9.24 2.88
CA PHE A 117 -0.85 -9.19 1.42
C PHE A 117 -1.09 -10.59 0.82
N PRO A 118 -2.18 -11.29 1.19
CA PRO A 118 -2.42 -12.68 0.78
C PRO A 118 -2.66 -12.82 -0.73
N ASN A 119 -2.99 -11.72 -1.39
CA ASN A 119 -3.40 -11.64 -2.79
C ASN A 119 -2.40 -10.81 -3.64
N SER A 120 -1.13 -10.73 -3.23
CA SER A 120 -0.08 -9.96 -3.94
C SER A 120 0.02 -10.30 -5.42
N GLU A 121 -0.17 -11.57 -5.79
CA GLU A 121 -0.14 -12.05 -7.17
C GLU A 121 -1.23 -11.41 -8.04
N ILE A 122 -2.40 -11.12 -7.48
CA ILE A 122 -3.51 -10.52 -8.22
C ILE A 122 -3.22 -9.07 -8.54
N TYR A 123 -2.72 -8.33 -7.56
CA TYR A 123 -2.33 -6.93 -7.77
C TYR A 123 -1.25 -6.86 -8.85
N ASN A 124 -0.28 -7.78 -8.80
CA ASN A 124 0.73 -7.90 -9.84
C ASN A 124 0.15 -8.32 -11.20
N ALA A 125 -0.85 -9.19 -11.24
CA ALA A 125 -1.51 -9.60 -12.47
C ALA A 125 -2.32 -8.45 -13.11
N LEU A 126 -2.99 -7.61 -12.32
CA LEU A 126 -3.72 -6.43 -12.80
C LEU A 126 -2.80 -5.38 -13.47
N ARG A 127 -1.50 -5.44 -13.20
CA ARG A 127 -0.50 -4.58 -13.85
C ARG A 127 -0.52 -4.66 -15.38
N ILE A 128 -0.96 -5.78 -15.96
CA ILE A 128 -0.99 -5.96 -17.41
C ILE A 128 -1.86 -4.93 -18.14
N PHE A 129 -2.76 -4.26 -17.43
CA PHE A 129 -3.59 -3.19 -17.98
C PHE A 129 -2.87 -1.85 -18.05
N ASP A 130 -1.71 -1.69 -17.41
CA ASP A 130 -0.92 -0.48 -17.50
C ASP A 130 -0.07 -0.48 -18.79
N PRO A 131 -0.35 0.43 -19.74
CA PRO A 131 0.25 0.41 -21.07
C PRO A 131 1.76 0.63 -21.05
N LYS A 132 2.34 1.15 -19.95
CA LYS A 132 3.79 1.35 -19.86
C LYS A 132 4.58 0.04 -19.79
N PHE A 133 3.96 -1.04 -19.31
CA PHE A 133 4.60 -2.36 -19.23
C PHE A 133 4.42 -3.19 -20.51
N LEU A 134 3.69 -2.68 -21.49
CA LEU A 134 3.46 -3.39 -22.75
C LEU A 134 4.79 -3.54 -23.49
N SER A 135 5.20 -4.78 -23.80
CA SER A 135 6.49 -5.01 -24.46
C SER A 135 6.55 -4.32 -25.84
N GLN A 136 7.76 -3.90 -26.23
CA GLN A 136 8.07 -3.37 -27.56
C GLN A 136 8.51 -4.47 -28.53
N ARG A 137 9.02 -5.59 -28.01
CA ARG A 137 9.48 -6.72 -28.83
C ARG A 137 8.27 -7.54 -29.28
N GLU A 138 8.19 -7.85 -30.58
CA GLU A 138 7.05 -8.59 -31.14
C GLU A 138 6.90 -9.99 -30.54
N SER A 139 8.02 -10.68 -30.28
CA SER A 139 8.04 -11.99 -29.62
C SER A 139 7.36 -11.96 -28.26
N ASP A 140 7.71 -10.97 -27.44
CA ASP A 140 7.25 -10.86 -26.06
C ASP A 140 5.81 -10.30 -26.03
N PHE A 141 5.46 -9.46 -27.00
CA PHE A 141 4.11 -8.93 -27.16
C PHE A 141 3.07 -10.01 -27.45
N ALA A 142 3.44 -11.04 -28.24
CA ALA A 142 2.55 -12.15 -28.57
C ALA A 142 2.04 -12.87 -27.31
N TYR A 143 2.93 -13.10 -26.33
CA TYR A 143 2.63 -13.82 -25.09
C TYR A 143 2.41 -12.92 -23.86
N TYR A 144 2.49 -11.60 -24.04
CA TYR A 144 2.35 -10.63 -22.94
C TYR A 144 1.01 -10.79 -22.22
N GLY A 145 1.07 -10.98 -20.90
CA GLY A 145 -0.10 -11.02 -20.03
C GLY A 145 -0.85 -12.35 -20.02
N ASP A 146 -0.43 -13.37 -20.78
CA ASP A 146 -1.17 -14.62 -20.88
C ASP A 146 -1.24 -15.37 -19.53
N ASN A 147 -0.13 -15.35 -18.77
CA ASN A 147 -0.09 -15.94 -17.44
C ASN A 147 -0.94 -15.14 -16.44
N GLU A 148 -0.83 -13.82 -16.47
CA GLU A 148 -1.59 -12.92 -15.61
C GLU A 148 -3.10 -13.02 -15.89
N ILE A 149 -3.52 -13.17 -17.14
CA ILE A 149 -4.92 -13.43 -17.49
C ILE A 149 -5.38 -14.77 -16.89
N ASN A 150 -4.55 -15.83 -16.91
CA ASN A 150 -4.91 -17.10 -16.25
C ASN A 150 -5.13 -16.89 -14.75
N ILE A 151 -4.24 -16.15 -14.07
CA ILE A 151 -4.37 -15.83 -12.63
C ILE A 151 -5.67 -15.06 -12.37
N LEU A 152 -5.98 -14.06 -13.19
CA LEU A 152 -7.20 -13.25 -13.03
C LEU A 152 -8.46 -14.08 -13.29
N VAL A 153 -8.44 -14.97 -14.28
CA VAL A 153 -9.55 -15.87 -14.58
C VAL A 153 -9.74 -16.89 -13.47
N GLU A 154 -8.68 -17.53 -12.97
CA GLU A 154 -8.78 -18.47 -11.86
C GLU A 154 -9.32 -17.79 -10.60
N TYR A 155 -8.87 -16.55 -10.35
CA TYR A 155 -9.29 -15.82 -9.17
C TYR A 155 -10.76 -15.38 -9.25
N PHE A 156 -11.16 -14.69 -10.32
CA PHE A 156 -12.48 -14.06 -10.41
C PHE A 156 -13.51 -14.90 -11.20
N GLY A 157 -13.06 -15.86 -12.00
CA GLY A 157 -13.89 -16.75 -12.81
C GLY A 157 -14.43 -17.96 -12.04
N ASN A 158 -14.07 -18.13 -10.77
CA ASN A 158 -14.69 -19.14 -9.90
C ASN A 158 -15.70 -18.46 -8.98
N GLY A 159 -16.92 -19.02 -8.87
CA GLY A 159 -17.91 -18.56 -7.91
C GLY A 159 -17.38 -18.73 -6.47
N ARG A 160 -17.56 -17.71 -5.63
CA ARG A 160 -17.02 -17.72 -4.26
C ARG A 160 -18.12 -17.53 -3.24
N LEU A 161 -18.06 -18.30 -2.17
CA LEU A 161 -18.80 -18.01 -0.96
C LEU A 161 -17.97 -17.01 -0.14
N THR A 162 -18.55 -15.87 0.17
CA THR A 162 -17.96 -14.98 1.18
C THR A 162 -18.06 -15.61 2.57
N GLY A 163 -17.27 -15.10 3.52
CA GLY A 163 -17.38 -15.50 4.93
C GLY A 163 -18.77 -15.24 5.54
N SER A 164 -19.60 -14.40 4.90
CA SER A 164 -21.01 -14.15 5.24
C SER A 164 -22.01 -15.11 4.58
N GLY A 165 -21.55 -16.06 3.76
CA GLY A 165 -22.41 -17.01 3.05
C GLY A 165 -23.08 -16.46 1.79
N GLU A 166 -22.75 -15.24 1.36
CA GLU A 166 -23.24 -14.70 0.09
C GLU A 166 -22.47 -15.32 -1.08
N ASN A 167 -23.22 -15.80 -2.07
CA ASN A 167 -22.68 -16.41 -3.28
C ASN A 167 -22.29 -15.30 -4.27
N PHE A 168 -20.98 -15.07 -4.43
CA PHE A 168 -20.47 -14.22 -5.48
C PHE A 168 -20.49 -15.02 -6.79
N PRO A 169 -21.36 -14.65 -7.74
CA PRO A 169 -21.49 -15.41 -8.98
C PRO A 169 -20.19 -15.37 -9.78
N THR A 170 -19.99 -16.42 -10.56
CA THR A 170 -18.96 -16.54 -11.60
C THR A 170 -18.94 -15.26 -12.44
N TYR A 171 -17.88 -14.44 -12.36
CA TYR A 171 -17.87 -13.16 -13.07
C TYR A 171 -17.63 -13.32 -14.57
N PHE A 172 -17.00 -14.43 -15.00
CA PHE A 172 -16.33 -14.51 -16.30
C PHE A 172 -16.52 -15.84 -17.03
N ASN A 173 -16.56 -15.78 -18.36
CA ASN A 173 -16.29 -16.92 -19.24
C ASN A 173 -14.81 -16.87 -19.64
N GLU A 174 -14.02 -17.85 -19.18
CA GLU A 174 -12.57 -17.95 -19.39
C GLU A 174 -12.17 -17.86 -20.87
N THR A 175 -12.92 -18.51 -21.75
CA THR A 175 -12.56 -18.64 -23.16
C THR A 175 -12.69 -17.30 -23.90
N ASP A 176 -13.66 -16.48 -23.51
CA ASP A 176 -13.92 -15.18 -24.14
C ASP A 176 -12.82 -14.16 -23.80
N LEU A 177 -12.37 -14.10 -22.54
CA LEU A 177 -11.32 -13.15 -22.13
C LEU A 177 -9.98 -13.45 -22.79
N LYS A 178 -9.58 -14.73 -22.86
CA LYS A 178 -8.33 -15.14 -23.51
C LYS A 178 -8.31 -14.77 -25.00
N GLN A 179 -9.41 -15.01 -25.70
CA GLN A 179 -9.53 -14.66 -27.13
C GLN A 179 -9.52 -13.14 -27.34
N LYS A 180 -10.24 -12.39 -26.49
CA LYS A 180 -10.32 -10.93 -26.59
C LYS A 180 -9.03 -10.22 -26.17
N TRP A 181 -8.20 -10.83 -25.32
CA TRP A 181 -6.95 -10.22 -24.83
C TRP A 181 -6.02 -9.78 -25.95
N GLY A 182 -5.92 -10.55 -27.05
CA GLY A 182 -5.14 -10.17 -28.22
C GLY A 182 -5.55 -8.81 -28.81
N ILE A 183 -6.87 -8.54 -28.87
CA ILE A 183 -7.42 -7.27 -29.37
C ILE A 183 -7.14 -6.14 -28.36
N ILE A 184 -7.32 -6.41 -27.06
CA ILE A 184 -7.04 -5.44 -26.00
C ILE A 184 -5.58 -4.98 -26.04
N LYS A 185 -4.63 -5.90 -26.22
CA LYS A 185 -3.21 -5.56 -26.38
C LYS A 185 -2.96 -4.58 -27.53
N GLN A 186 -3.68 -4.72 -28.65
CA GLN A 186 -3.57 -3.78 -29.78
C GLN A 186 -4.20 -2.43 -29.44
N ILE A 187 -5.33 -2.41 -28.74
CA ILE A 187 -5.95 -1.16 -28.26
C ILE A 187 -4.99 -0.42 -27.31
N MET A 188 -4.36 -1.14 -26.39
CA MET A 188 -3.41 -0.57 -25.43
C MET A 188 -2.17 0.04 -26.11
N LYS A 189 -1.76 -0.42 -27.30
CA LYS A 189 -0.70 0.25 -28.05
C LYS A 189 -1.01 1.71 -28.35
N SER A 190 -2.29 2.03 -28.61
CA SER A 190 -2.71 3.42 -28.92
C SER A 190 -2.56 4.38 -27.75
N ILE A 191 -2.48 3.87 -26.51
CA ILE A 191 -2.37 4.66 -25.28
C ILE A 191 -1.02 4.51 -24.58
N ARG A 192 0.01 3.99 -25.28
CA ARG A 192 1.35 3.73 -24.71
C ARG A 192 2.01 4.96 -24.08
N ASN A 193 1.73 6.15 -24.62
CA ASN A 193 2.33 7.41 -24.17
C ASN A 193 1.52 8.10 -23.06
N PHE A 194 0.40 7.52 -22.62
CA PHE A 194 -0.42 8.05 -21.55
C PHE A 194 -0.05 7.39 -20.22
N ASP A 195 -0.26 8.11 -19.12
CA ASP A 195 -0.30 7.49 -17.80
C ASP A 195 -1.48 6.51 -17.70
N PHE A 196 -1.42 5.58 -16.75
CA PHE A 196 -2.39 4.49 -16.62
C PHE A 196 -3.84 5.00 -16.55
N VAL A 197 -4.10 6.05 -15.76
CA VAL A 197 -5.44 6.60 -15.58
C VAL A 197 -5.92 7.30 -16.85
N LYS A 198 -5.13 8.25 -17.37
CA LYS A 198 -5.51 9.03 -18.57
C LYS A 198 -5.57 8.17 -19.82
N GLY A 199 -4.79 7.09 -19.89
CA GLY A 199 -4.82 6.14 -21.00
C GLY A 199 -6.16 5.45 -21.10
N TRP A 200 -6.68 4.91 -20.00
CA TRP A 200 -8.00 4.27 -19.99
C TRP A 200 -9.15 5.28 -20.13
N GLU A 201 -9.02 6.47 -19.55
CA GLU A 201 -9.94 7.58 -19.78
C GLU A 201 -10.02 7.94 -21.28
N HIS A 202 -8.87 8.02 -21.96
CA HIS A 202 -8.82 8.26 -23.40
C HIS A 202 -9.52 7.17 -24.21
N ILE A 203 -9.35 5.89 -23.84
CA ILE A 203 -10.05 4.78 -24.50
C ILE A 203 -11.57 4.92 -24.35
N TRP A 204 -12.09 5.17 -23.15
CA TRP A 204 -13.53 5.30 -22.95
C TRP A 204 -14.12 6.51 -23.68
N ASN A 205 -13.38 7.61 -23.76
CA ASN A 205 -13.82 8.82 -24.46
C ASN A 205 -13.79 8.66 -25.99
N THR A 206 -12.80 7.94 -26.53
CA THR A 206 -12.66 7.72 -27.98
C THR A 206 -13.43 6.52 -28.51
N LYS A 207 -13.73 5.54 -27.65
CA LYS A 207 -14.46 4.32 -27.99
C LYS A 207 -15.59 4.09 -26.97
N PRO A 208 -16.73 4.78 -27.11
CA PRO A 208 -17.83 4.72 -26.15
C PRO A 208 -18.38 3.30 -25.94
N HIS A 209 -18.40 2.50 -27.01
CA HIS A 209 -18.88 1.11 -26.97
C HIS A 209 -17.86 0.12 -26.35
N PHE A 210 -16.66 0.55 -25.97
CA PHE A 210 -15.64 -0.34 -25.41
C PHE A 210 -16.15 -1.09 -24.16
N THR A 211 -16.94 -0.43 -23.31
CA THR A 211 -17.51 -1.07 -22.12
C THR A 211 -18.55 -2.15 -22.48
N ASP A 212 -19.27 -1.99 -23.58
CA ASP A 212 -20.27 -2.95 -24.05
C ASP A 212 -19.62 -4.12 -24.80
N ASP A 213 -18.59 -3.83 -25.61
CA ASP A 213 -17.83 -4.82 -26.39
C ASP A 213 -16.92 -5.68 -25.49
N TYR A 214 -16.34 -5.07 -24.45
CA TYR A 214 -15.37 -5.67 -23.53
C TYR A 214 -15.73 -5.46 -22.05
N PRO A 215 -16.92 -5.90 -21.60
CA PRO A 215 -17.42 -5.60 -20.25
C PRO A 215 -16.53 -6.20 -19.15
N ILE A 216 -15.95 -7.37 -19.40
CA ILE A 216 -15.04 -8.05 -18.47
C ILE A 216 -13.75 -7.24 -18.28
N VAL A 217 -13.12 -6.85 -19.39
CA VAL A 217 -11.88 -6.07 -19.38
C VAL A 217 -12.13 -4.72 -18.73
N SER A 218 -13.24 -4.05 -19.08
CA SER A 218 -13.63 -2.77 -18.47
C SER A 218 -13.80 -2.89 -16.95
N LYS A 219 -14.35 -4.00 -16.43
CA LYS A 219 -14.45 -4.24 -14.99
C LYS A 219 -13.08 -4.44 -14.35
N LEU A 220 -12.21 -5.27 -14.94
CA LEU A 220 -10.86 -5.52 -14.42
C LEU A 220 -9.98 -4.26 -14.40
N VAL A 221 -10.05 -3.45 -15.46
CA VAL A 221 -9.37 -2.15 -15.52
C VAL A 221 -9.89 -1.21 -14.44
N ARG A 222 -11.22 -1.11 -14.27
CA ARG A 222 -11.80 -0.28 -13.20
C ARG A 222 -11.37 -0.77 -11.82
N LEU A 223 -11.34 -2.08 -11.58
CA LEU A 223 -10.80 -2.65 -10.35
C LEU A 223 -9.35 -2.22 -10.14
N ALA A 224 -8.50 -2.35 -11.16
CA ALA A 224 -7.11 -1.93 -11.09
C ALA A 224 -6.93 -0.45 -10.75
N LEU A 225 -7.82 0.42 -11.25
CA LEU A 225 -7.77 1.88 -11.02
C LEU A 225 -8.27 2.31 -9.63
N ILE A 226 -9.14 1.54 -8.98
CA ILE A 226 -9.72 1.91 -7.68
C ILE A 226 -8.99 1.31 -6.48
N ILE A 227 -8.02 0.41 -6.68
CA ILE A 227 -7.31 -0.21 -5.56
C ILE A 227 -6.50 0.87 -4.83
N PRO A 228 -6.74 1.08 -3.52
CA PRO A 228 -5.95 2.02 -2.73
C PRO A 228 -4.59 1.39 -2.43
N LEU A 229 -3.61 1.65 -3.29
CA LEU A 229 -2.23 1.16 -3.10
C LEU A 229 -1.45 2.03 -2.12
N SER A 230 -1.79 3.30 -2.01
CA SER A 230 -1.07 4.29 -1.19
C SER A 230 -1.80 4.64 0.10
N ASN A 231 -1.04 4.75 1.18
CA ASN A 231 -1.48 5.30 2.46
C ASN A 231 -1.24 6.80 2.57
N ALA A 232 -0.67 7.47 1.56
CA ALA A 232 -0.33 8.89 1.61
C ALA A 232 -1.54 9.76 1.97
N HIS A 233 -2.71 9.48 1.38
CA HIS A 233 -3.94 10.20 1.67
C HIS A 233 -4.39 10.00 3.12
N VAL A 234 -4.31 8.77 3.61
CA VAL A 234 -4.67 8.41 4.99
C VAL A 234 -3.73 9.09 5.99
N GLU A 235 -2.43 9.07 5.74
CA GLU A 235 -1.40 9.76 6.56
C GLU A 235 -1.60 11.27 6.57
N ARG A 236 -1.97 11.86 5.43
CA ARG A 236 -2.35 13.29 5.34
C ARG A 236 -3.57 13.57 6.21
N VAL A 237 -4.62 12.74 6.14
CA VAL A 237 -5.83 12.88 6.99
C VAL A 237 -5.47 12.77 8.48
N PHE A 238 -4.64 11.80 8.88
CA PHE A 238 -4.21 11.66 10.28
C PHE A 238 -3.34 12.82 10.77
N SER A 239 -2.50 13.38 9.91
CA SER A 239 -1.72 14.58 10.22
C SER A 239 -2.64 15.78 10.49
N HIS A 240 -3.69 15.95 9.67
CA HIS A 240 -4.69 17.00 9.88
C HIS A 240 -5.58 16.74 11.09
N HIS A 241 -5.93 15.48 11.35
CA HIS A 241 -6.62 15.08 12.57
C HIS A 241 -5.82 15.50 13.81
N LYS A 242 -4.49 15.33 13.81
CA LYS A 242 -3.61 15.77 14.90
C LYS A 242 -3.56 17.30 15.04
N LEU A 243 -3.62 18.05 13.94
CA LEU A 243 -3.69 19.51 13.95
C LEU A 243 -5.04 20.03 14.44
N THR A 244 -6.13 19.34 14.11
CA THR A 244 -7.49 19.70 14.53
C THR A 244 -7.69 19.36 16.02
N LYS A 245 -7.17 18.22 16.48
CA LYS A 245 -7.07 17.87 17.91
C LYS A 245 -5.80 18.48 18.54
N THR A 246 -5.71 19.81 18.54
CA THR A 246 -4.72 20.50 19.40
C THR A 246 -5.18 20.51 20.84
N LYS A 247 -4.25 20.74 21.79
CA LYS A 247 -4.54 20.87 23.23
C LYS A 247 -5.73 21.78 23.57
N LEU A 248 -6.01 22.81 22.75
CA LEU A 248 -7.10 23.76 22.93
C LEU A 248 -8.45 23.28 22.35
N GLN A 249 -8.45 22.31 21.43
CA GLN A 249 -9.63 21.75 20.74
C GLN A 249 -9.90 20.27 21.04
N ASN A 250 -9.25 19.72 22.08
CA ASN A 250 -9.34 18.29 22.46
C ASN A 250 -10.72 17.80 22.93
N ARG A 251 -11.73 18.68 23.06
CA ARG A 251 -13.10 18.33 23.49
C ARG A 251 -14.10 18.27 22.31
N MET A 252 -13.62 18.35 21.07
CA MET A 252 -14.46 18.19 19.90
C MET A 252 -15.03 16.77 19.85
N ASN A 253 -16.34 16.64 19.66
CA ASN A 253 -16.98 15.34 19.48
C ASN A 253 -16.60 14.74 18.10
N ASP A 254 -16.79 13.43 17.95
CA ASP A 254 -16.35 12.70 16.76
C ASP A 254 -17.08 13.18 15.49
N ASP A 255 -18.36 13.57 15.59
CA ASP A 255 -19.13 14.10 14.47
C ASP A 255 -18.54 15.41 13.93
N THR A 256 -18.25 16.36 14.81
CA THR A 256 -17.68 17.67 14.42
C THR A 256 -16.29 17.47 13.82
N LEU A 257 -15.49 16.57 14.41
CA LEU A 257 -14.18 16.23 13.88
C LEU A 257 -14.28 15.61 12.49
N ASN A 258 -15.21 14.68 12.28
CA ASN A 258 -15.45 14.08 10.98
C ASN A 258 -15.87 15.13 9.95
N MET A 259 -16.76 16.06 10.31
CA MET A 259 -17.15 17.18 9.42
C MET A 259 -15.94 18.04 9.03
N HIS A 260 -15.08 18.39 9.99
CA HIS A 260 -13.85 19.14 9.69
C HIS A 260 -12.91 18.38 8.75
N LEU A 261 -12.71 17.08 8.97
CA LEU A 261 -11.88 16.24 8.10
C LEU A 261 -12.49 16.08 6.69
N MET A 262 -13.81 15.98 6.59
CA MET A 262 -14.53 15.89 5.30
C MET A 262 -14.43 17.19 4.50
N ILE A 263 -14.61 18.34 5.15
CA ILE A 263 -14.41 19.66 4.52
C ILE A 263 -12.95 19.81 4.09
N PHE A 264 -12.00 19.37 4.91
CA PHE A 264 -10.60 19.43 4.53
C PHE A 264 -10.28 18.54 3.31
N SER A 265 -10.79 17.31 3.29
CA SER A 265 -10.46 16.35 2.23
C SER A 265 -11.17 16.60 0.90
N ASN A 266 -12.34 17.23 0.91
CA ASN A 266 -13.17 17.43 -0.29
C ASN A 266 -13.48 18.90 -0.56
N GLY A 267 -12.93 19.80 0.26
CA GLY A 267 -13.13 21.22 0.13
C GLY A 267 -12.38 21.82 -1.04
N PRO A 268 -12.68 23.09 -1.37
CA PRO A 268 -11.95 23.83 -2.40
C PRO A 268 -10.47 23.96 -2.02
N ASP A 269 -9.58 23.87 -3.01
CA ASP A 269 -8.14 24.07 -2.80
C ASP A 269 -7.81 25.48 -2.28
N ASP A 270 -8.64 26.47 -2.63
CA ASP A 270 -8.52 27.85 -2.19
C ASP A 270 -9.77 28.30 -1.42
N PHE A 271 -9.69 28.21 -0.09
CA PHE A 271 -10.74 28.66 0.82
C PHE A 271 -10.94 30.18 0.84
N HIS A 272 -9.94 30.98 0.42
CA HIS A 272 -10.04 32.43 0.43
C HIS A 272 -10.90 32.95 -0.72
N ASN A 273 -10.79 32.31 -1.88
CA ASN A 273 -11.57 32.66 -3.08
C ASN A 273 -12.84 31.81 -3.27
N PHE A 274 -13.12 30.90 -2.34
CA PHE A 274 -14.35 30.12 -2.39
C PHE A 274 -15.58 31.00 -2.17
N ASP A 275 -16.56 30.90 -3.07
CA ASP A 275 -17.82 31.63 -2.95
C ASP A 275 -18.73 30.99 -1.90
N TRP A 276 -18.51 31.40 -0.65
CA TRP A 276 -19.32 31.01 0.50
C TRP A 276 -20.79 31.37 0.36
N LYS A 277 -21.11 32.44 -0.39
CA LYS A 277 -22.49 32.88 -0.57
C LYS A 277 -23.24 31.93 -1.48
N CYS A 278 -22.65 31.55 -2.61
CA CYS A 278 -23.21 30.52 -3.50
C CYS A 278 -23.40 29.17 -2.77
N ALA A 279 -22.41 28.75 -1.97
CA ALA A 279 -22.52 27.52 -1.18
C ALA A 279 -23.64 27.60 -0.12
N TYR A 280 -23.77 28.73 0.57
CA TYR A 280 -24.86 28.97 1.53
C TYR A 280 -26.23 28.98 0.85
N ASP A 281 -26.36 29.70 -0.26
CA ASP A 281 -27.61 29.78 -1.03
C ASP A 281 -28.02 28.39 -1.53
N TYR A 282 -27.06 27.58 -2.00
CA TYR A 282 -27.31 26.18 -2.37
C TYR A 282 -27.81 25.35 -1.18
N TRP A 283 -27.11 25.39 -0.03
CA TRP A 283 -27.51 24.65 1.18
C TRP A 283 -28.88 25.09 1.71
N ALA A 284 -29.13 26.38 1.80
CA ALA A 284 -30.39 26.96 2.28
C ALA A 284 -31.57 26.50 1.41
N ASN A 285 -31.35 26.36 0.10
CA ASN A 285 -32.35 25.89 -0.85
C ASN A 285 -32.56 24.35 -0.85
N GLN A 286 -31.68 23.55 -0.22
CA GLN A 286 -31.85 22.09 -0.09
C GLN A 286 -32.91 21.69 0.97
N HIS A 287 -33.31 22.62 1.85
CA HIS A 287 -34.23 22.34 2.96
C HIS A 287 -35.72 22.16 2.58
N ILE A 288 -36.10 22.27 1.29
CA ILE A 288 -37.51 22.19 0.86
C ILE A 288 -38.02 20.73 0.76
N ARG A 289 -37.18 19.69 0.88
CA ARG A 289 -37.60 18.27 0.81
C ARG A 289 -37.84 17.58 2.17
N ARG A 290 -38.45 18.26 3.13
CA ARG A 290 -39.26 17.60 4.17
C ARG A 290 -40.68 18.12 4.06
N ALA A 291 -41.35 17.71 2.99
CA ALA A 291 -42.79 17.83 2.91
C ALA A 291 -43.38 16.96 4.03
N ASN A 292 -44.11 17.62 4.93
CA ASN A 292 -44.97 17.02 5.92
C ASN A 292 -45.88 15.97 5.27
N ASN A 293 -45.60 14.69 5.49
CA ASN A 293 -46.65 13.68 5.48
C ASN A 293 -47.08 13.48 6.94
N ASN A 294 -48.06 14.28 7.35
CA ASN A 294 -48.99 13.98 8.43
C ASN A 294 -50.13 15.02 8.38
N ILE A 295 -51.17 14.73 7.59
CA ILE A 295 -52.58 14.77 8.02
C ILE A 295 -53.25 13.54 7.43
#